data_AF-A0A0F8ZJF4-F1
#
_entry.id   AF-A0A0F8ZJF4-F1
#
_cell.length_a   1.000
_cell.length_b   1.000
_cell.length_c   1.000
_cell.angle_alpha   90.00
_cell.angle_beta   90.00
_cell.angle_gamma   90.00
#
_symmetry.space_group_name_H-M   'P 1'
#
loop_
_entity.id
_entity.type
_entity.pdbx_description
1 polymer ?
#
loop_
_entity_poly.entity_id
_entity_poly.type
_entity_poly.pdbx_seq_one_letter_code
_entity_poly.pdbx_strand_id
1 'polypeptide(L)'
;MKNRNGFVSNSSSCSFTIENRSNECRTLVGFVAENPQLIEQYSEAYGEHNLSQLRLLYSAIENNIVFEANEAKKCIFGNEQGGLIGEVFDYILRRGGQSENFSWWFNNHLR
;
A
#
# COMPACT_ATOMS: atom_id res chain seq x y z
N MET A 1 26.20 -3.98 -35.14
CA MET A 1 26.00 -3.83 -33.69
C MET A 1 24.60 -3.28 -33.48
N LYS A 2 23.65 -4.10 -33.00
CA LYS A 2 22.26 -3.68 -32.78
C LYS A 2 22.14 -3.16 -31.35
N ASN A 3 22.02 -1.84 -31.18
CA ASN A 3 21.74 -1.24 -29.88
C ASN A 3 20.30 -1.62 -29.48
N ARG A 4 20.18 -2.59 -28.57
CA ARG A 4 18.95 -2.80 -27.82
C ARG A 4 18.91 -1.70 -26.75
N ASN A 5 18.18 -0.62 -27.03
CA ASN A 5 17.76 0.31 -25.99
C ASN A 5 16.76 -0.42 -25.09
N GLY A 6 17.27 -1.20 -24.13
CA GLY A 6 16.48 -1.67 -23.02
C GLY A 6 16.14 -0.46 -22.17
N PHE A 7 14.93 0.09 -22.36
CA PHE A 7 14.29 0.87 -21.31
C PHE A 7 14.00 -0.12 -20.19
N VAL A 8 14.92 -0.25 -19.24
CA VAL A 8 14.58 -0.73 -17.91
C VAL A 8 13.86 0.45 -17.28
N SER A 9 12.53 0.44 -17.32
CA SER A 9 11.77 1.34 -16.46
C SER A 9 12.06 0.87 -15.04
N ASN A 10 12.73 1.71 -14.26
CA ASN A 10 13.10 1.41 -12.88
C ASN A 10 11.88 1.51 -11.94
N SER A 11 10.65 1.45 -12.46
CA SER A 11 9.44 1.40 -11.66
C SER A 11 9.28 0.00 -11.09
N SER A 12 9.86 -0.20 -9.90
CA SER A 12 9.52 -1.36 -9.08
C SER A 12 8.16 -1.11 -8.46
N SER A 13 7.09 -1.21 -9.25
CA SER A 13 5.75 -1.27 -8.70
C SER A 13 5.62 -2.59 -7.92
N CYS A 14 5.36 -2.49 -6.62
CA CYS A 14 5.10 -3.65 -5.79
C CYS A 14 3.61 -3.89 -5.73
N SER A 15 3.23 -5.17 -5.77
CA SER A 15 1.83 -5.55 -5.62
C SER A 15 1.60 -6.23 -4.29
N PHE A 16 0.48 -5.89 -3.68
CA PHE A 16 0.05 -6.38 -2.38
C PHE A 16 -1.38 -6.86 -2.54
N THR A 17 -1.77 -7.84 -1.74
CA THR A 17 -3.18 -8.16 -1.59
C THR A 17 -3.61 -7.61 -0.24
N ILE A 18 -4.70 -6.85 -0.24
CA ILE A 18 -5.40 -6.42 0.97
C ILE A 18 -6.76 -7.10 0.92
N GLU A 19 -7.07 -7.82 1.99
CA GLU A 19 -8.32 -8.53 2.18
C GLU A 19 -9.11 -7.86 3.28
N ASN A 20 -10.36 -7.50 2.98
CA ASN A 20 -11.35 -7.13 3.97
C ASN A 20 -11.93 -8.41 4.57
N ARG A 21 -11.80 -8.59 5.88
CA ARG A 21 -12.29 -9.75 6.64
C ARG A 21 -13.63 -9.50 7.31
N SER A 22 -14.20 -8.31 7.15
CA SER A 22 -15.51 -7.99 7.69
C SER A 22 -16.64 -8.38 6.74
N ASN A 23 -17.86 -8.47 7.29
CA ASN A 23 -19.08 -8.70 6.53
C ASN A 23 -19.69 -7.39 5.97
N GLU A 24 -18.93 -6.29 6.00
CA GLU A 24 -19.37 -4.97 5.55
C GLU A 24 -18.40 -4.43 4.50
N CYS A 25 -18.85 -3.54 3.62
CA CYS A 25 -17.95 -2.84 2.71
C CYS A 25 -17.01 -1.93 3.51
N ARG A 26 -15.72 -1.99 3.19
CA ARG A 26 -14.68 -1.14 3.79
C ARG A 26 -13.92 -0.38 2.71
N THR A 27 -13.08 0.54 3.12
CA THR A 27 -12.28 1.37 2.18
C THR A 27 -10.82 1.38 2.59
N LEU A 28 -9.96 1.82 1.68
CA LEU A 28 -8.54 2.04 1.98
C LEU A 28 -8.33 3.09 3.07
N VAL A 29 -9.23 4.07 3.16
CA VAL A 29 -9.26 5.03 4.26
C VAL A 29 -9.51 4.31 5.59
N GLY A 30 -10.46 3.37 5.61
CA GLY A 30 -10.70 2.50 6.76
C GLY A 30 -9.48 1.67 7.13
N PHE A 31 -8.82 1.07 6.13
CA PHE A 31 -7.57 0.33 6.33
C PHE A 31 -6.47 1.19 6.99
N VAL A 32 -6.25 2.41 6.49
CA VAL A 32 -5.27 3.36 7.06
C VAL A 32 -5.66 3.83 8.46
N ALA A 33 -6.95 4.07 8.71
CA ALA A 33 -7.45 4.50 10.01
C ALA A 33 -7.29 3.41 11.07
N GLU A 34 -7.51 2.15 10.69
CA GLU A 34 -7.38 0.98 11.56
C GLU A 34 -5.92 0.61 11.86
N ASN A 35 -4.99 1.04 11.00
CA ASN A 35 -3.58 0.66 11.07
C ASN A 35 -2.63 1.88 11.27
N PRO A 36 -2.81 2.71 12.31
CA PRO A 36 -1.92 3.86 12.57
C PRO A 36 -0.45 3.44 12.75
N GLN A 37 -0.22 2.25 13.31
CA GLN A 37 1.11 1.72 13.58
C GLN A 37 1.99 1.57 12.32
N LEU A 38 1.38 1.46 11.12
CA LEU A 38 2.15 1.37 9.88
C LEU A 38 2.94 2.65 9.60
N ILE A 39 2.42 3.80 10.04
CA ILE A 39 3.08 5.09 9.87
C ILE A 39 4.21 5.24 10.88
N GLU A 40 3.95 4.88 12.13
CA GLU A 40 4.97 4.89 13.18
C GLU A 40 6.17 4.03 12.76
N GLN A 41 5.91 2.80 12.28
CA GLN A 41 6.96 1.92 11.78
C GLN A 41 7.71 2.49 10.58
N TYR A 42 7.02 3.20 9.68
CA TYR A 42 7.66 3.86 8.53
C TYR A 42 8.55 5.02 8.98
N SER A 43 8.03 5.90 9.85
CA SER A 43 8.76 7.03 10.43
C SER A 43 9.98 6.56 11.20
N GLU A 44 9.88 5.49 11.99
CA GLU A 44 11.01 4.89 12.69
C GLU A 44 12.05 4.29 11.74
N ALA A 45 11.61 3.58 10.70
CA ALA A 45 12.51 2.90 9.77
C ALA A 45 13.28 3.86 8.85
N TYR A 46 12.66 4.98 8.46
CA TYR A 46 13.20 5.91 7.45
C TYR A 46 13.53 7.30 7.98
N GLY A 47 13.28 7.59 9.27
CA GLY A 47 13.54 8.89 9.88
C GLY A 47 12.61 10.00 9.40
N GLU A 48 11.47 9.67 8.81
CA GLU A 48 10.52 10.64 8.25
C GLU A 48 9.54 11.12 9.32
N HIS A 49 9.87 12.24 9.95
CA HIS A 49 9.08 12.81 11.05
C HIS A 49 7.92 13.72 10.58
N ASN A 50 7.85 14.08 9.29
CA ASN A 50 6.79 14.93 8.75
C ASN A 50 5.61 14.11 8.17
N LEU A 51 5.67 12.79 8.28
CA LEU A 51 4.59 11.90 7.91
C LEU A 51 3.60 11.80 9.07
N SER A 52 2.34 12.10 8.80
CA SER A 52 1.26 11.96 9.79
C SER A 52 0.14 11.10 9.24
N GLN A 53 -0.62 10.48 10.16
CA GLN A 53 -1.80 9.68 9.81
C GLN A 53 -2.82 10.46 8.98
N LEU A 54 -3.00 11.74 9.29
CA LEU A 54 -3.87 12.63 8.53
C LEU A 54 -3.44 12.76 7.07
N ARG A 55 -2.14 12.92 6.79
CA ARG A 55 -1.62 13.01 5.41
C ARG A 55 -1.82 11.69 4.65
N LEU A 56 -1.62 10.55 5.32
CA LEU A 56 -1.82 9.25 4.70
C LEU A 56 -3.31 8.99 4.41
N LEU A 57 -4.20 9.39 5.32
CA LEU A 57 -5.66 9.32 5.12
C LEU A 57 -6.10 10.14 3.90
N TYR A 58 -5.60 11.37 3.75
CA TYR A 58 -5.89 12.18 2.55
C TYR A 58 -5.42 11.49 1.27
N SER A 59 -4.20 10.93 1.27
CA SER A 59 -3.72 10.17 0.12
C SER A 59 -4.56 8.91 -0.15
N ALA A 60 -5.08 8.25 0.89
CA ALA A 60 -5.99 7.12 0.75
C ALA A 60 -7.34 7.51 0.12
N ILE A 61 -7.88 8.69 0.48
CA ILE A 61 -9.11 9.24 -0.10
C ILE A 61 -8.93 9.45 -1.61
N GLU A 62 -7.79 10.01 -2.04
CA GLU A 62 -7.49 10.24 -3.46
C GLU A 62 -7.42 8.94 -4.28
N ASN A 63 -7.04 7.83 -3.65
CA ASN A 63 -6.98 6.52 -4.30
C ASN A 63 -8.36 5.85 -4.45
N ASN A 64 -9.34 6.26 -3.63
CA ASN A 64 -10.74 5.82 -3.68
C ASN A 64 -10.95 4.29 -3.85
N ILE A 65 -10.13 3.49 -3.16
CA ILE A 65 -10.25 2.02 -3.20
C ILE A 65 -11.28 1.57 -2.17
N VAL A 66 -12.25 0.80 -2.65
CA VAL A 66 -13.29 0.14 -1.85
C VAL A 66 -13.02 -1.36 -1.85
N PHE A 67 -13.28 -2.02 -0.73
CA PHE A 67 -13.23 -3.46 -0.55
C PHE A 67 -14.63 -3.95 -0.18
N GLU A 68 -15.19 -4.84 -1.00
CA GLU A 68 -16.44 -5.51 -0.66
C GLU A 68 -16.25 -6.41 0.57
N ALA A 69 -17.36 -6.82 1.18
CA ALA A 69 -17.33 -7.76 2.30
C ALA A 69 -16.58 -9.04 1.92
N ASN A 70 -15.63 -9.46 2.75
CA ASN A 70 -14.79 -10.65 2.51
C ASN A 70 -13.99 -10.63 1.19
N GLU A 71 -13.75 -9.45 0.60
CA GLU A 71 -13.01 -9.32 -0.66
C GLU A 71 -11.49 -9.22 -0.43
N ALA A 72 -10.74 -10.08 -1.12
CA ALA A 72 -9.30 -9.94 -1.31
C ALA A 72 -9.01 -9.20 -2.63
N LYS A 73 -8.46 -7.99 -2.54
CA LYS A 73 -8.15 -7.15 -3.71
C LYS A 73 -6.65 -6.96 -3.86
N LYS A 74 -6.16 -7.15 -5.08
CA LYS A 74 -4.78 -6.83 -5.45
C LYS A 74 -4.65 -5.33 -5.64
N CYS A 75 -3.81 -4.70 -4.82
CA CYS A 75 -3.45 -3.30 -4.90
C CYS A 75 -2.01 -3.17 -5.39
N ILE A 76 -1.75 -2.21 -6.26
CA ILE A 76 -0.40 -1.89 -6.74
C ILE A 76 -0.02 -0.55 -6.12
N PHE A 77 1.05 -0.57 -5.34
CA PHE A 77 1.60 0.61 -4.70
C PHE A 77 3.01 0.82 -5.23
N GLY A 78 3.31 2.04 -5.65
CA GLY A 78 4.61 2.39 -6.21
C GLY A 78 4.77 3.89 -6.27
N ASN A 79 6.03 4.32 -6.30
CA ASN A 79 6.50 5.70 -6.34
C ASN A 79 6.21 6.45 -7.66
N GLU A 80 6.03 5.74 -8.79
CA GLU A 80 5.73 6.39 -10.08
C GLU A 80 4.24 6.62 -10.34
N GLN A 81 3.35 5.91 -9.64
CA GLN A 81 1.89 6.01 -9.84
C GLN A 81 1.10 6.30 -8.56
N GLY A 82 1.70 6.11 -7.39
CA GLY A 82 1.07 6.33 -6.09
C GLY A 82 1.62 7.60 -5.46
N GLY A 83 0.72 8.44 -4.95
CA GLY A 83 1.08 9.52 -4.05
C GLY A 83 1.71 8.99 -2.75
N LEU A 84 1.66 9.78 -1.68
CA LEU A 84 2.25 9.44 -0.39
C LEU A 84 1.94 8.01 0.10
N ILE A 85 0.72 7.53 -0.12
CA ILE A 85 0.35 6.16 0.25
C ILE A 85 1.09 5.08 -0.54
N GLY A 86 1.39 5.33 -1.81
CA GLY A 86 2.14 4.40 -2.65
C GLY A 86 3.56 4.21 -2.15
N GLU A 87 4.22 5.32 -1.81
CA GLU A 87 5.57 5.31 -1.22
C GLU A 87 5.59 4.57 0.12
N VAL A 88 4.72 4.96 1.05
CA VAL A 88 4.69 4.35 2.38
C VAL A 88 4.35 2.85 2.30
N PHE A 89 3.37 2.48 1.49
CA PHE A 89 2.88 1.10 1.41
C PHE A 89 3.82 0.17 0.66
N ASP A 90 4.56 0.66 -0.33
CA ASP A 90 5.61 -0.11 -0.99
C ASP A 90 6.63 -0.63 0.03
N TYR A 91 6.99 0.16 1.03
CA TYR A 91 7.94 -0.28 2.04
C TYR A 91 7.29 -1.03 3.21
N ILE A 92 6.19 -0.52 3.76
CA ILE A 92 5.69 -1.01 5.05
C ILE A 92 4.85 -2.29 4.95
N LEU A 93 4.14 -2.50 3.84
CA LEU A 93 3.27 -3.68 3.69
C LEU A 93 4.05 -4.97 3.36
N ARG A 94 5.37 -4.89 3.13
CA ARG A 94 6.21 -6.04 2.71
C ARG A 94 6.23 -7.19 3.71
N ARG A 95 6.12 -6.89 5.00
CA ARG A 95 6.09 -7.92 6.05
C ARG A 95 4.76 -8.66 6.14
N GLY A 96 3.73 -8.15 5.45
CA GLY A 96 2.35 -8.61 5.66
C GLY A 96 1.87 -8.30 7.08
N GLY A 97 0.61 -8.62 7.34
CA GLY A 97 0.01 -8.40 8.64
C GLY A 97 -1.49 -8.62 8.63
N GLN A 98 -2.08 -8.44 9.80
CA GLN A 98 -3.51 -8.49 9.99
C GLN A 98 -3.90 -7.48 11.08
N SER A 99 -5.10 -6.95 10.93
CA SER A 99 -5.81 -6.14 11.90
C SER A 99 -7.18 -6.76 12.14
N GLU A 100 -8.09 -6.03 12.77
CA GLU A 100 -9.43 -6.53 13.11
C GLU A 100 -10.25 -6.84 11.83
N ASN A 101 -10.30 -5.91 10.89
CA ASN A 101 -11.08 -6.03 9.66
C ASN A 101 -10.23 -6.31 8.43
N PHE A 102 -8.90 -6.37 8.53
CA PHE A 102 -8.05 -6.53 7.34
C PHE A 102 -6.93 -7.56 7.52
N SER A 103 -6.54 -8.17 6.41
CA SER A 103 -5.30 -8.93 6.24
C SER A 103 -4.56 -8.40 5.02
N TRP A 104 -3.24 -8.41 5.04
CA TRP A 104 -2.46 -8.04 3.86
C TRP A 104 -1.18 -8.84 3.74
N TRP A 105 -0.74 -9.03 2.51
CA TRP A 105 0.52 -9.71 2.22
C TRP A 105 1.12 -9.21 0.90
N PHE A 106 2.44 -9.31 0.82
CA PHE A 106 3.19 -8.96 -0.36
C PHE A 106 3.06 -10.06 -1.42
N ASN A 107 2.62 -9.68 -2.62
CA ASN A 107 2.59 -10.59 -3.76
C ASN A 107 3.98 -10.58 -4.39
N ASN A 108 4.80 -11.55 -4.00
CA ASN A 108 6.20 -11.62 -4.39
C ASN A 108 6.42 -12.02 -5.86
N HIS A 109 5.57 -11.65 -6.83
CA HIS A 109 5.70 -12.06 -8.23
C HIS A 109 5.21 -10.99 -9.23
N LEU A 110 6.16 -10.20 -9.75
CA LEU A 110 6.21 -9.82 -11.16
C LEU A 110 7.38 -10.62 -11.76
N ARG A 111 7.11 -11.84 -12.23
CA ARG A 111 8.05 -12.63 -13.01
C ARG A 111 7.65 -12.57 -14.48
#